data_AF-A0A3N5KAK0-F1
#
_entry.id   AF-A0A3N5KAK0-F1
#
_cell.length_a   1.000
_cell.length_b   1.000
_cell.length_c   1.000
_cell.angle_alpha   90.00
_cell.angle_beta   90.00
_cell.angle_gamma   90.00
#
_symmetry.space_group_name_H-M   'P 1'
#
loop_
_entity.id
_entity.type
_entity.pdbx_description
1 polymer ?
#
loop_
_entity_poly.entity_id
_entity_poly.type
_entity_poly.pdbx_seq_one_letter_code
_entity_poly.pdbx_strand_id
1 'polypeptide(L)' 'MRAVLEQLRGSNLHDFDDGMRLCATADLTGVGDLANLARERISADRTCFVRNFHTNYANSCDSAARRS' A
#
# COMPACT_ATOMS: atom_id res chain seq x y z
N MET A 1 -3.42 -20.00 1.64
CA MET A 1 -3.31 -18.60 1.16
C MET A 1 -4.61 -18.07 0.57
N ARG A 2 -5.22 -18.73 -0.44
CA ARG A 2 -6.49 -18.30 -1.06
C ARG A 2 -7.61 -17.96 -0.06
N ALA A 3 -7.77 -18.76 1.01
CA ALA A 3 -8.77 -18.53 2.05
C ALA A 3 -8.63 -17.18 2.78
N VAL A 4 -7.41 -16.66 2.98
CA VAL A 4 -7.18 -15.37 3.65
C VAL A 4 -7.58 -14.22 2.72
N LEU A 5 -7.21 -14.29 1.44
CA LEU A 5 -7.59 -13.27 0.45
C LEU A 5 -9.10 -13.24 0.20
N GLU A 6 -9.76 -14.40 0.28
CA GLU A 6 -11.21 -14.53 0.13
C GLU A 6 -11.97 -14.01 1.36
N GLN A 7 -11.44 -14.25 2.57
CA GLN A 7 -11.92 -13.65 3.81
C GLN A 7 -11.80 -12.11 3.75
N LEU A 8 -10.63 -11.60 3.34
CA LEU A 8 -10.34 -10.17 3.25
C LEU A 8 -11.08 -9.45 2.11
N ARG A 9 -11.63 -10.16 1.11
CA ARG A 9 -12.47 -9.55 0.07
C ARG A 9 -13.80 -9.02 0.64
N GLY A 10 -14.34 -9.70 1.65
CA GLY A 10 -15.62 -9.36 2.29
C GLY A 10 -15.50 -8.41 3.50
N SER A 11 -14.31 -8.29 4.08
CA SER A 11 -14.04 -7.50 5.28
C SER A 11 -13.02 -6.38 5.02
N ASN A 12 -12.95 -5.38 5.91
CA ASN A 12 -11.83 -4.45 5.89
C ASN A 12 -10.58 -5.16 6.47
N LEU A 13 -9.38 -4.61 6.29
CA LEU A 13 -8.22 -5.08 7.06
C LEU A 13 -8.44 -4.64 8.52
N HIS A 14 -8.77 -5.59 9.41
CA HIS A 14 -9.26 -5.26 10.76
C HIS A 14 -8.15 -5.18 11.81
N ASP A 15 -7.02 -5.85 11.60
CA ASP A 15 -5.93 -5.90 12.57
C ASP A 15 -4.52 -5.96 11.95
N PHE A 16 -3.51 -5.89 12.81
CA PHE A 16 -2.10 -5.94 12.45
C PHE A 16 -1.70 -7.29 11.84
N ASP A 17 -2.28 -8.40 12.33
CA ASP A 17 -1.90 -9.75 11.92
C ASP A 17 -2.34 -10.05 10.48
N ASP A 18 -3.51 -9.54 10.07
CA ASP A 18 -3.96 -9.59 8.68
C ASP A 18 -3.00 -8.83 7.76
N GLY A 19 -2.49 -7.67 8.19
CA GLY A 19 -1.44 -6.93 7.49
C GLY A 19 -0.15 -7.75 7.36
N MET A 20 0.30 -8.38 8.44
CA MET A 20 1.50 -9.22 8.41
C MET A 20 1.36 -10.43 7.49
N ARG A 21 0.17 -11.04 7.43
CA ARG A 21 -0.13 -12.15 6.50
C ARG A 21 -0.05 -11.70 5.04
N LEU A 22 -0.54 -10.50 4.72
CA LEU A 22 -0.40 -9.91 3.39
C LEU A 22 1.06 -9.57 3.07
N CYS A 23 1.86 -9.14 4.04
CA CYS A 23 3.28 -8.89 3.81
C CYS A 23 4.09 -10.19 3.58
N ALA A 24 3.69 -11.29 4.22
CA ALA A 24 4.40 -12.57 4.13
C ALA A 24 4.00 -13.44 2.93
N THR A 25 2.87 -13.16 2.26
CA THR A 25 2.37 -13.97 1.15
C THR A 25 3.19 -13.75 -0.13
N ALA A 26 3.42 -14.83 -0.89
CA ALA A 26 3.99 -14.77 -2.24
C ALA A 26 2.92 -14.52 -3.33
N ASP A 27 1.64 -14.55 -2.99
CA ASP A 27 0.52 -14.37 -3.93
C ASP A 27 0.30 -12.88 -4.25
N LEU A 28 1.22 -12.31 -5.03
CA LEU A 28 1.17 -10.90 -5.42
C LEU A 28 -0.06 -10.56 -6.27
N THR A 29 -0.55 -11.50 -7.08
CA THR A 29 -1.76 -11.30 -7.89
C THR A 29 -2.97 -11.14 -7.00
N GLY A 30 -3.16 -12.04 -6.03
CA GLY A 30 -4.27 -11.95 -5.08
C GLY A 30 -4.22 -10.68 -4.22
N VAL A 31 -3.03 -10.24 -3.81
CA VAL A 31 -2.86 -8.96 -3.09
C VAL A 31 -3.17 -7.77 -3.99
N GLY A 32 -2.72 -7.79 -5.25
CA GLY A 32 -2.99 -6.75 -6.24
C GLY A 32 -4.48 -6.60 -6.54
N ASP A 33 -5.20 -7.71 -6.67
CA ASP A 33 -6.65 -7.72 -6.85
C ASP A 33 -7.38 -7.08 -5.66
N LEU A 34 -6.97 -7.42 -4.43
CA LEU A 34 -7.55 -6.84 -3.21
C LEU A 34 -7.28 -5.33 -3.13
N ALA A 35 -6.05 -4.91 -3.44
CA ALA A 35 -5.67 -3.51 -3.49
C ALA A 35 -6.46 -2.72 -4.55
N ASN A 36 -6.69 -3.32 -5.72
CA ASN A 36 -7.49 -2.70 -6.77
C ASN A 36 -8.96 -2.54 -6.36
N LEU A 37 -9.57 -3.55 -5.74
CA LEU A 37 -10.93 -3.45 -5.21
C LEU A 37 -11.05 -2.32 -4.17
N ALA A 38 -10.08 -2.20 -3.27
CA ALA A 38 -10.06 -1.12 -2.28
C ALA A 38 -9.91 0.26 -2.95
N ARG A 39 -9.02 0.38 -3.94
CA ARG A 39 -8.86 1.61 -4.76
C ARG A 39 -10.17 2.00 -5.45
N GLU A 40 -10.85 1.06 -6.09
CA GLU A 40 -12.10 1.30 -6.83
C GLU A 40 -13.22 1.82 -5.93
N ARG A 41 -13.34 1.29 -4.71
CA ARG A 41 -14.34 1.75 -3.73
C ARG A 41 -14.15 3.22 -3.33
N ILE A 42 -12.91 3.72 -3.32
CA ILE A 42 -12.57 5.07 -2.87
C ILE A 42 -12.52 6.04 -4.06
N SER A 43 -11.84 5.64 -5.13
CA SER A 43 -11.46 6.52 -6.24
C SER A 43 -12.27 6.28 -7.50
N ALA A 44 -13.05 5.20 -7.59
CA ALA A 44 -13.63 4.70 -8.85
C ALA A 44 -12.53 4.63 -9.92
N ASP A 45 -12.78 5.14 -11.13
CA ASP A 45 -11.76 5.19 -12.20
C ASP A 45 -10.91 6.47 -12.20
N ARG A 46 -11.00 7.28 -11.14
CA ARG A 46 -10.26 8.54 -11.07
C ARG A 46 -8.81 8.29 -10.68
N THR A 47 -7.91 8.86 -11.49
CA THR A 47 -6.48 8.95 -11.19
C THR A 47 -6.10 10.43 -11.13
N CYS A 48 -5.65 10.89 -9.96
CA CYS A 48 -5.27 12.28 -9.75
C CYS A 48 -3.75 12.44 -9.91
N PHE A 49 -3.31 13.53 -10.53
CA PHE A 49 -1.91 13.92 -10.61
C PHE A 49 -1.69 15.21 -9.82
N VAL A 50 -0.50 15.38 -9.25
CA VAL A 50 -0.13 16.59 -8.51
C VAL A 50 0.94 17.35 -9.29
N ARG A 51 0.74 18.65 -9.52
CA ARG A 51 1.75 19.55 -10.08
C ARG A 51 2.52 20.19 -8.94
N ASN A 52 3.75 19.73 -8.69
CA ASN A 52 4.61 20.26 -7.63
C ASN A 52 5.90 20.85 -8.21
N PHE A 53 6.40 21.90 -7.57
CA PHE A 53 7.76 22.40 -7.77
C PHE A 53 8.49 22.34 -6.42
N HIS A 54 9.24 21.27 -6.20
CA HIS A 54 9.96 21.06 -4.94
C HIS A 54 11.40 21.54 -5.08
N THR A 55 11.77 22.59 -4.33
CA THR A 55 13.13 23.09 -4.26
C THR A 55 13.77 22.67 -2.94
N ASN A 56 14.85 21.90 -3.01
CA ASN A 56 15.71 21.63 -1.86
C ASN A 56 16.77 22.72 -1.77
N TYR A 57 16.57 23.70 -0.88
CA TYR A 57 17.50 24.83 -0.70
C TYR A 57 18.89 24.38 -0.20
N ALA A 58 18.95 23.27 0.55
CA ALA A 58 20.18 22.63 0.97
C ALA A 58 20.01 21.10 0.94
N ASN A 59 21.09 20.39 0.64
CA ASN A 59 21.17 18.93 0.59
C ASN A 59 22.16 18.35 1.62
N SER A 60 22.82 19.20 2.42
CA SER A 60 23.62 18.81 3.57
C SER A 60 22.70 18.51 4.76
N CYS A 61 22.93 17.40 5.45
CA CYS A 61 22.17 17.03 6.64
C CYS A 61 23.11 16.42 7.69
N ASP A 62 23.03 16.90 8.93
CA ASP A 62 23.84 16.41 10.06
C ASP A 62 23.32 15.09 10.65
N SER A 63 22.20 14.58 10.13
CA SER A 63 21.62 13.33 10.60
C SER A 63 22.34 12.12 10.00
N ALA A 64 22.68 11.14 10.85
CA ALA A 64 23.30 9.88 10.44
C ALA A 64 22.25 8.84 9.97
N ALA A 65 21.15 9.29 9.36
CA ALA A 65 20.07 8.42 8.93
C ALA A 65 20.61 7.40 7.92
N ARG A 66 20.62 6.12 8.31
CA ARG A 66 21.08 5.03 7.46
C ARG A 66 19.89 4.38 6.79
N ARG A 67 19.95 4.23 5.47
CA ARG A 67 19.08 3.29 4.75
C ARG A 67 19.65 1.90 5.02
N SER A 68 19.02 1.19 5.95
CA SER A 68 19.29 -0.23 6.23
C SER A 68 18.89 -1.10 5.05
#